data_AF-A0AB39U296-F1
#
_entry.id   AF-A0AB39U296-F1
#
_cell.length_a   1.000
_cell.length_b   1.000
_cell.length_c   1.000
_cell.angle_alpha   90.00
_cell.angle_beta   90.00
_cell.angle_gamma   90.00
#
_symmetry.space_group_name_H-M   'P 1'
#
loop_
_entity.id
_entity.type
_entity.pdbx_description
1 polymer ?
#
loop_
_entity_poly.entity_id
_entity_poly.type
_entity_poly.pdbx_seq_one_letter_code
_entity_poly.pdbx_strand_id
1 'polypeptide(L)'
;LAGNLCRCTGYRPIIDAFQVFAKTDDAFYTNTSSSDLHCGEFLCPSTGKPCSCKSKGLNGAETCKKSTANENKYEPVSYSEVDGSTYTDKELIFPPELLLRKLTPLYLNGFGGLKWFRPLKIQHLLELKAKFPDAKLVVGNTEVGIEMRLKRIQYKVLISVAHVPELNVLHVKDDGLEIGAAVRLSELLQMFRLNPLWMAAGAKFQIIDCKGNIRTIMAENFFLGYRKVDLTSGEILLSVFLPWTRPFEYVKEFKQAHRRDDDIAIVNAGMRVFLEEKGEDLVVSDSLIVYGGVAPLSLSAVKTKEFVIGKNWDQELLQ
;
A
#
# COMPACT_ATOMS: atom_id res chain seq x y z
N LEU A 1 -0.06 -12.39 0.80
CA LEU A 1 -1.06 -12.90 1.78
C LEU A 1 -1.66 -11.81 2.69
N ALA A 2 -1.11 -10.59 2.75
CA ALA A 2 -1.56 -9.56 3.70
C ALA A 2 -3.05 -9.19 3.62
N GLY A 3 -3.69 -9.29 2.44
CA GLY A 3 -5.12 -9.04 2.25
C GLY A 3 -6.03 -10.28 2.31
N ASN A 4 -5.50 -11.44 2.69
CA ASN A 4 -6.25 -12.70 2.72
C ASN A 4 -6.55 -13.09 4.17
N LEU A 5 -7.82 -13.31 4.52
CA LEU A 5 -8.21 -13.80 5.84
C LEU A 5 -8.49 -15.31 5.85
N CYS A 6 -7.83 -16.05 6.75
CA CYS A 6 -8.13 -17.46 7.00
C CYS A 6 -8.42 -17.66 8.48
N ARG A 7 -9.64 -18.14 8.81
CA ARG A 7 -10.07 -18.31 10.20
C ARG A 7 -9.62 -19.63 10.84
N CYS A 8 -9.31 -20.63 10.03
CA CYS A 8 -9.13 -22.01 10.50
C CYS A 8 -7.66 -22.43 10.67
N THR A 9 -6.80 -22.10 9.70
CA THR A 9 -5.47 -22.72 9.61
C THR A 9 -4.39 -22.03 10.41
N GLY A 10 -4.64 -20.80 10.89
CA GLY A 10 -3.61 -19.97 11.50
C GLY A 10 -2.46 -19.60 10.55
N TYR A 11 -2.67 -19.71 9.22
CA TYR A 11 -1.71 -19.44 8.13
C TYR A 11 -0.47 -20.33 8.05
N ARG A 12 -0.03 -20.97 9.14
CA ARG A 12 1.21 -21.78 9.15
C ARG A 12 1.30 -22.79 8.01
N PRO A 13 0.34 -23.72 7.81
CA PRO A 13 0.43 -24.70 6.73
C PRO A 13 0.34 -24.07 5.32
N ILE A 14 -0.24 -22.88 5.19
CA ILE A 14 -0.31 -22.16 3.90
C ILE A 14 1.06 -21.59 3.55
N ILE A 15 1.75 -21.02 4.54
CA ILE A 15 3.10 -20.49 4.37
C ILE A 15 4.07 -21.63 4.05
N ASP A 16 4.01 -22.73 4.83
CA ASP A 16 4.83 -23.92 4.61
C ASP A 16 4.68 -24.46 3.18
N ALA A 17 3.44 -24.53 2.67
CA ALA A 17 3.18 -24.93 1.29
C ALA A 17 3.79 -23.97 0.24
N PHE A 18 3.84 -22.67 0.51
CA PHE A 18 4.43 -21.69 -0.42
C PHE A 18 5.95 -21.60 -0.33
N GLN A 19 6.57 -22.03 0.78
CA GLN A 19 8.02 -22.03 0.92
C GLN A 19 8.71 -22.89 -0.15
N VAL A 20 8.05 -23.95 -0.61
CA VAL A 20 8.50 -24.80 -1.71
C VAL A 20 8.80 -24.02 -3.01
N PHE A 21 8.14 -22.87 -3.22
CA PHE A 21 8.38 -22.02 -4.39
C PHE A 21 9.44 -20.93 -4.16
N ALA A 22 9.98 -20.80 -2.95
CA ALA A 22 11.01 -19.82 -2.61
C ALA A 22 12.41 -20.41 -2.89
N LYS A 23 13.22 -19.73 -3.71
CA LYS A 23 14.63 -20.09 -3.97
C LYS A 23 15.57 -19.53 -2.91
N THR A 24 15.30 -19.76 -1.63
CA THR A 24 16.16 -19.26 -0.54
C THR A 24 16.66 -20.40 0.32
N ASP A 25 17.99 -20.45 0.50
CA ASP A 25 18.68 -21.31 1.44
C ASP A 25 18.11 -21.08 2.86
N ASP A 26 17.56 -22.13 3.47
CA ASP A 26 16.88 -22.10 4.77
C ASP A 26 17.84 -21.81 5.95
N ALA A 27 19.14 -21.68 5.68
CA ALA A 27 20.20 -21.40 6.65
C ALA A 27 20.05 -20.08 7.44
N PHE A 28 19.23 -19.12 6.97
CA PHE A 28 19.00 -17.87 7.71
C PHE A 28 17.97 -17.99 8.84
N TYR A 29 17.14 -19.04 8.85
CA TYR A 29 16.08 -19.26 9.85
C TYR A 29 16.31 -20.49 10.70
N THR A 30 17.09 -21.44 10.20
CA THR A 30 17.64 -22.52 11.00
C THR A 30 19.01 -22.03 11.47
N ASN A 31 19.19 -21.75 12.76
CA ASN A 31 20.53 -21.55 13.36
C ASN A 31 21.30 -22.89 13.35
N THR A 32 21.34 -23.56 12.20
CA THR A 32 21.86 -24.90 12.02
C THR A 32 22.93 -24.76 10.96
N SER A 33 24.18 -24.69 11.40
CA SER A 33 25.32 -24.99 10.54
C SER A 33 25.04 -26.31 9.84
N SER A 34 25.33 -26.36 8.54
CA SER A 34 25.12 -27.48 7.62
C SER A 34 25.95 -28.74 7.93
N SER A 35 26.17 -29.05 9.20
CA SER A 35 27.00 -30.15 9.69
C SER A 35 26.31 -31.08 10.69
N ASP A 36 25.08 -30.80 11.16
CA ASP A 36 24.38 -31.67 12.13
C ASP A 36 22.96 -32.03 11.66
N LEU A 37 22.86 -32.79 10.57
CA LEU A 37 21.65 -33.53 10.22
C LEU A 37 21.54 -34.77 11.13
N HIS A 38 21.15 -34.55 12.38
CA HIS A 38 20.55 -35.61 13.19
C HIS A 38 19.04 -35.66 12.93
N CYS A 39 18.63 -36.78 12.35
CA CYS A 39 17.26 -37.14 12.03
C CYS A 39 16.33 -37.02 13.25
N GLY A 40 15.28 -36.19 13.12
CA GLY A 40 13.98 -36.48 13.72
C GLY A 40 13.62 -35.81 15.04
N GLU A 41 13.41 -34.49 15.06
CA GLU A 41 12.45 -33.89 16.00
C GLU A 41 11.21 -33.39 15.24
N PHE A 42 10.06 -34.01 15.48
CA PHE A 42 8.78 -33.59 14.92
C PHE A 42 8.36 -32.25 15.54
N LEU A 43 8.36 -31.19 14.74
CA LEU A 43 7.85 -29.88 15.11
C LEU A 43 6.33 -29.83 14.94
N CYS A 44 5.63 -29.36 15.97
CA CYS A 44 4.17 -29.30 15.96
C CYS A 44 3.64 -28.27 14.94
N PRO A 45 2.76 -28.65 14.00
CA PRO A 45 2.23 -27.73 12.99
C PRO A 45 1.48 -26.51 13.55
N SER A 46 0.95 -26.62 14.77
CA SER A 46 0.20 -25.53 15.42
C SER A 46 1.07 -24.59 16.25
N THR A 47 2.27 -25.01 16.67
CA THR A 47 3.09 -24.24 17.64
C THR A 47 4.52 -23.98 17.20
N GLY A 48 5.02 -24.67 16.16
CA GLY A 48 6.39 -24.53 15.68
C GLY A 48 7.46 -24.93 16.70
N LYS A 49 7.08 -25.65 17.76
CA LYS A 49 7.97 -26.17 18.81
C LYS A 49 7.79 -27.69 18.96
N PRO A 50 8.77 -28.40 19.54
CA PRO A 50 8.59 -29.79 19.95
C PRO A 50 7.38 -29.87 20.89
N CYS A 51 6.35 -30.64 20.54
CA CYS A 51 5.18 -30.83 21.39
C CYS A 51 4.97 -32.31 21.72
N SER A 52 4.50 -32.58 22.92
CA SER A 52 4.17 -33.90 23.46
C SER A 52 2.79 -34.41 23.02
N CYS A 53 2.26 -33.89 21.92
CA CYS A 53 0.89 -34.14 21.45
C CYS A 53 0.64 -35.58 20.95
N LYS A 54 1.64 -36.46 20.97
CA LYS A 54 1.49 -37.91 20.79
C LYS A 54 1.93 -38.65 22.05
N SER A 55 0.97 -39.19 22.79
CA SER A 55 1.20 -40.08 23.92
C SER A 55 1.55 -41.49 23.46
N LYS A 56 2.78 -41.91 23.80
CA LYS A 56 3.26 -43.26 24.18
C LYS A 56 2.64 -44.49 23.49
N GLY A 57 3.48 -45.18 22.70
CA GLY A 57 3.30 -46.58 22.31
C GLY A 57 4.63 -47.28 22.06
N LEU A 58 5.14 -47.94 23.10
CA LEU A 58 6.08 -49.08 23.15
C LEU A 58 7.50 -48.96 22.55
N ASN A 59 8.47 -49.01 23.47
CA ASN A 59 9.89 -49.29 23.25
C ASN A 59 10.10 -50.67 22.61
N GLY A 60 11.02 -50.75 21.64
CA GLY A 60 11.55 -52.01 21.13
C GLY A 60 12.22 -51.80 19.79
N ALA A 61 13.56 -51.83 19.77
CA ALA A 61 14.35 -51.80 18.55
C ALA A 61 14.00 -53.01 17.68
N GLU A 62 13.52 -52.80 16.45
CA GLU A 62 13.57 -53.80 15.38
C GLU A 62 13.27 -53.16 14.01
N THR A 63 14.25 -53.28 13.12
CA THR A 63 14.20 -53.35 11.65
C THR A 63 12.94 -52.84 10.93
N CYS A 64 13.15 -51.81 10.12
CA CYS A 64 12.20 -51.26 9.15
C CYS A 64 11.73 -52.34 8.15
N LYS A 65 10.55 -52.92 8.41
CA LYS A 65 9.77 -53.68 7.42
C LYS A 65 8.66 -52.78 6.90
N LYS A 66 8.62 -52.61 5.57
CA LYS A 66 7.49 -52.03 4.85
C LYS A 66 6.24 -52.84 5.16
N SER A 67 5.29 -52.26 5.88
CA SER A 67 3.93 -52.79 6.04
C SER A 67 2.94 -51.84 5.38
N THR A 68 2.39 -52.32 4.28
CA THR A 68 1.14 -51.87 3.67
C THR A 68 0.03 -51.84 4.71
N ALA A 69 -0.40 -50.64 5.10
CA ALA A 69 -1.68 -50.41 5.76
C ALA A 69 -2.19 -49.01 5.42
N ASN A 70 -3.38 -48.99 4.85
CA ASN A 70 -4.07 -47.86 4.27
C ASN A 70 -4.69 -47.00 5.38
N GLU A 71 -4.03 -45.91 5.78
CA GLU A 71 -4.64 -44.79 6.51
C GLU A 71 -4.04 -43.51 5.94
N ASN A 72 -4.89 -42.64 5.39
CA ASN A 72 -4.54 -41.32 4.86
C ASN A 72 -3.97 -40.40 5.95
N LYS A 73 -2.74 -40.65 6.38
CA LYS A 73 -1.90 -39.72 7.13
C LYS A 73 -1.13 -38.93 6.08
N TYR A 74 -1.44 -37.65 5.96
CA TYR A 74 -0.60 -36.71 5.24
C TYR A 74 0.79 -36.76 5.92
N GLU A 75 1.73 -37.45 5.30
CA GLU A 75 3.14 -37.33 5.64
C GLU A 75 3.57 -35.89 5.29
N PRO A 76 4.38 -35.23 6.12
CA PRO A 76 5.00 -33.98 5.72
C PRO A 76 5.85 -34.28 4.50
N VAL A 77 5.46 -33.77 3.34
CA VAL A 77 6.26 -33.87 2.13
C VAL A 77 7.62 -33.26 2.45
N SER A 78 8.69 -34.02 2.23
CA SER A 78 10.06 -33.53 2.38
C SER A 78 10.19 -32.28 1.52
N TYR A 79 10.56 -31.14 2.13
CA TYR A 79 10.67 -29.84 1.46
C TYR A 79 11.62 -29.86 0.25
N SER A 80 12.49 -30.87 0.16
CA SER A 80 13.45 -31.08 -0.92
C SER A 80 12.89 -31.83 -2.14
N GLU A 81 11.70 -32.43 -2.06
CA GLU A 81 11.17 -33.33 -3.11
C GLU A 81 10.18 -32.66 -4.07
N VAL A 82 9.75 -31.43 -3.78
CA VAL A 82 8.83 -30.69 -4.65
C VAL A 82 9.62 -29.60 -5.36
N ASP A 83 10.15 -29.92 -6.54
CA ASP A 83 10.75 -28.91 -7.40
C ASP A 83 9.64 -28.00 -7.97
N GLY A 84 9.44 -26.86 -7.30
CA GLY A 84 8.48 -25.82 -7.71
C GLY A 84 8.76 -25.26 -9.11
N SER A 85 9.92 -25.54 -9.72
CA SER A 85 10.23 -25.14 -11.10
C SER A 85 9.49 -25.95 -12.16
N THR A 86 8.94 -27.12 -11.82
CA THR A 86 8.15 -27.96 -12.76
C THR A 86 6.80 -27.34 -13.17
N TYR A 87 6.37 -26.27 -12.50
CA TYR A 87 5.09 -25.60 -12.74
C TYR A 87 5.14 -24.41 -13.71
N THR A 88 6.32 -24.01 -14.22
CA THR A 88 6.45 -22.78 -15.03
C THR A 88 5.90 -22.89 -16.45
N ASP A 89 5.85 -24.11 -17.02
CA ASP A 89 5.63 -24.28 -18.47
C ASP A 89 4.17 -24.50 -18.87
N LYS A 90 3.22 -24.44 -17.91
CA LYS A 90 1.78 -24.68 -18.15
C LYS A 90 0.86 -23.54 -17.69
N GLU A 91 1.36 -22.31 -17.66
CA GLU A 91 0.52 -21.15 -17.39
C GLU A 91 -0.46 -20.88 -18.53
N LEU A 92 -1.60 -20.28 -18.20
CA LEU A 92 -2.58 -19.88 -19.20
C LEU A 92 -2.00 -18.78 -20.08
N ILE A 93 -2.07 -18.96 -21.40
CA ILE A 93 -1.67 -17.91 -22.34
C ILE A 93 -2.55 -16.67 -22.15
N PHE A 94 -1.95 -15.48 -22.28
CA PHE A 94 -2.73 -14.26 -22.34
C PHE A 94 -3.57 -14.25 -23.64
N PRO A 95 -4.90 -14.01 -23.57
CA PRO A 95 -5.77 -14.07 -24.75
C PRO A 95 -5.29 -13.14 -25.88
N PRO A 96 -4.95 -13.66 -27.07
CA PRO A 96 -4.43 -12.85 -28.18
C PRO A 96 -5.37 -11.72 -28.61
N GLU A 97 -6.68 -11.93 -28.51
CA GLU A 97 -7.70 -10.92 -28.86
C GLU A 97 -7.59 -9.67 -27.98
N LEU A 98 -7.13 -9.82 -26.73
CA LEU A 98 -6.94 -8.69 -25.82
C LEU A 98 -5.67 -7.90 -26.14
N LEU A 99 -4.64 -8.53 -26.73
CA LEU A 99 -3.42 -7.83 -27.19
C LEU A 99 -3.72 -6.94 -28.40
N LEU A 100 -4.57 -7.43 -29.31
CA LEU A 100 -4.95 -6.71 -30.53
C LEU A 100 -6.01 -5.63 -30.28
N ARG A 101 -6.61 -5.60 -29.07
CA ARG A 101 -7.71 -4.70 -28.75
C ARG A 101 -7.22 -3.26 -28.63
N LYS A 102 -7.69 -2.42 -29.56
CA LYS A 102 -7.52 -0.96 -29.46
C LYS A 102 -8.41 -0.39 -28.37
N LEU A 103 -7.84 0.43 -27.49
CA LEU A 103 -8.61 1.16 -26.48
C LEU A 103 -9.52 2.19 -27.16
N THR A 104 -10.80 2.15 -26.83
CA THR A 104 -11.80 3.12 -27.29
C THR A 104 -12.46 3.82 -26.10
N PRO A 105 -12.87 5.09 -26.24
CA PRO A 105 -13.71 5.73 -25.25
C PRO A 105 -15.01 4.94 -25.08
N LEU A 106 -15.53 4.83 -23.86
CA LEU A 106 -16.77 4.10 -23.59
C LEU A 106 -17.80 4.99 -22.89
N TYR A 107 -19.06 4.72 -23.20
CA TYR A 107 -20.22 5.25 -22.51
C TYR A 107 -21.19 4.11 -22.27
N LEU A 108 -21.54 3.88 -21.01
CA LEU A 108 -22.45 2.83 -20.59
C LEU A 108 -23.61 3.44 -19.79
N ASN A 109 -24.80 2.91 -20.02
CA ASN A 109 -25.99 3.20 -19.22
C ASN A 109 -26.26 2.01 -18.30
N GLY A 110 -26.34 2.28 -17.00
CA GLY A 110 -26.73 1.33 -15.98
C GLY A 110 -28.18 1.51 -15.54
N PHE A 111 -28.62 0.61 -14.66
CA PHE A 111 -29.92 0.68 -14.01
C PHE A 111 -30.08 2.00 -13.22
N GLY A 112 -31.32 2.46 -13.08
CA GLY A 112 -31.63 3.69 -12.34
C GLY A 112 -31.11 4.98 -13.00
N GLY A 113 -30.78 4.93 -14.30
CA GLY A 113 -30.28 6.09 -15.04
C GLY A 113 -28.81 6.42 -14.77
N LEU A 114 -28.06 5.48 -14.19
CA LEU A 114 -26.62 5.62 -13.96
C LEU A 114 -25.89 5.74 -15.30
N LYS A 115 -25.04 6.76 -15.43
CA LYS A 115 -24.17 6.96 -16.58
C LYS A 115 -22.73 6.71 -16.19
N TRP A 116 -22.03 5.91 -16.98
CA TRP A 116 -20.61 5.64 -16.78
C TRP A 116 -19.81 6.00 -18.04
N PHE A 117 -18.79 6.82 -17.87
CA PHE A 117 -17.93 7.29 -18.95
C PHE A 117 -16.49 6.79 -18.75
N ARG A 118 -15.81 6.43 -19.84
CA ARG A 118 -14.36 6.18 -19.87
C ARG A 118 -13.72 7.04 -20.95
N PRO A 119 -13.27 8.27 -20.62
CA PRO A 119 -12.41 9.05 -21.50
C PRO A 119 -11.02 8.39 -21.64
N LEU A 120 -10.35 8.68 -22.76
CA LEU A 120 -8.96 8.29 -23.02
C LEU A 120 -8.02 9.49 -23.19
N LYS A 121 -8.56 10.70 -23.08
CA LYS A 121 -7.83 11.96 -23.24
C LYS A 121 -8.25 12.90 -22.12
N ILE A 122 -7.32 13.69 -21.61
CA ILE A 122 -7.61 14.68 -20.56
C ILE A 122 -8.69 15.68 -20.99
N GLN A 123 -8.66 16.13 -22.25
CA GLN A 123 -9.63 17.10 -22.78
C GLN A 123 -11.08 16.60 -22.66
N HIS A 124 -11.34 15.33 -23.01
CA HIS A 124 -12.68 14.76 -22.87
C HIS A 124 -13.10 14.58 -21.40
N LEU A 125 -12.15 14.31 -20.50
CA LEU A 125 -12.42 14.25 -19.06
C LEU A 125 -12.85 15.64 -18.55
N LEU A 126 -12.13 16.69 -18.93
CA LEU A 126 -12.43 18.06 -18.54
C LEU A 126 -13.80 18.52 -19.07
N GLU A 127 -14.13 18.19 -20.32
CA GLU A 127 -15.45 18.45 -20.90
C GLU A 127 -16.57 17.72 -20.16
N LEU A 128 -16.37 16.44 -19.81
CA LEU A 128 -17.32 15.67 -19.03
C LEU A 128 -17.51 16.25 -17.62
N LYS A 129 -16.42 16.72 -17.00
CA LYS A 129 -16.47 17.35 -15.68
C LYS A 129 -17.17 18.71 -15.71
N ALA A 130 -16.96 19.50 -16.78
CA ALA A 130 -17.70 20.74 -17.00
C ALA A 130 -19.20 20.49 -17.21
N LYS A 131 -19.54 19.46 -17.99
CA LYS A 131 -20.94 19.08 -18.27
C LYS A 131 -21.64 18.47 -17.05
N PHE A 132 -20.91 17.73 -16.24
CA PHE A 132 -21.42 17.07 -15.04
C PHE A 132 -20.53 17.43 -13.83
N PRO A 133 -20.71 18.62 -13.23
CA PRO A 133 -19.87 19.07 -12.12
C PRO A 133 -19.94 18.14 -10.90
N ASP A 134 -21.08 17.49 -10.67
CA ASP A 134 -21.28 16.53 -9.57
C ASP A 134 -20.83 15.10 -9.92
N ALA A 135 -20.28 14.87 -11.12
CA ALA A 135 -19.80 13.55 -11.50
C ALA A 135 -18.65 13.10 -10.58
N LYS A 136 -18.76 11.86 -10.11
CA LYS A 136 -17.74 11.23 -9.27
C LYS A 136 -16.69 10.56 -10.15
N LEU A 137 -15.44 10.95 -9.95
CA LEU A 137 -14.31 10.31 -10.61
C LEU A 137 -14.00 8.97 -9.95
N VAL A 138 -13.70 7.96 -10.76
CA VAL A 138 -13.41 6.59 -10.32
C VAL A 138 -12.10 6.11 -10.93
N VAL A 139 -11.19 5.62 -10.08
CA VAL A 139 -9.98 4.89 -10.49
C VAL A 139 -10.11 3.43 -10.03
N GLY A 140 -9.69 3.13 -8.78
CA GLY A 140 -9.75 1.78 -8.20
C GLY A 140 -11.08 1.42 -7.52
N ASN A 141 -12.02 2.36 -7.39
CA ASN A 141 -13.34 2.16 -6.77
C ASN A 141 -13.34 1.72 -5.28
N THR A 142 -12.19 1.74 -4.61
CA THR A 142 -12.04 1.29 -3.21
C THR A 142 -12.71 2.20 -2.18
N GLU A 143 -12.99 3.47 -2.52
CA GLU A 143 -13.81 4.38 -1.70
C GLU A 143 -15.24 4.49 -2.24
N VAL A 144 -15.40 4.83 -3.53
CA VAL A 144 -16.73 5.06 -4.14
C VAL A 144 -17.63 3.82 -4.03
N GLY A 145 -17.08 2.61 -4.18
CA GLY A 145 -17.84 1.37 -4.00
C GLY A 145 -18.35 1.19 -2.56
N ILE A 146 -17.57 1.60 -1.56
CA ILE A 146 -17.96 1.57 -0.15
C ILE A 146 -19.02 2.63 0.14
N GLU A 147 -18.88 3.84 -0.41
CA GLU A 147 -19.86 4.91 -0.31
C GLU A 147 -21.22 4.47 -0.87
N MET A 148 -21.23 3.85 -2.05
CA MET A 148 -22.46 3.38 -2.68
C MET A 148 -23.07 2.18 -1.94
N ARG A 149 -22.25 1.21 -1.53
CA ARG A 149 -22.76 -0.04 -0.93
C ARG A 149 -23.12 0.11 0.55
N LEU A 150 -22.22 0.66 1.36
CA LEU A 150 -22.37 0.71 2.81
C LEU A 150 -23.03 2.01 3.28
N LYS A 151 -22.72 3.15 2.64
CA LYS A 151 -23.31 4.45 2.99
C LYS A 151 -24.56 4.79 2.17
N ARG A 152 -24.94 3.94 1.22
CA ARG A 152 -26.11 4.09 0.34
C ARG A 152 -26.14 5.41 -0.43
N ILE A 153 -24.96 5.98 -0.72
CA ILE A 153 -24.86 7.20 -1.52
C ILE A 153 -25.12 6.87 -2.99
N GLN A 154 -25.98 7.62 -3.64
CA GLN A 154 -26.31 7.40 -5.05
C GLN A 154 -25.64 8.44 -5.94
N TYR A 155 -24.77 7.97 -6.84
CA TYR A 155 -24.18 8.79 -7.88
C TYR A 155 -24.91 8.53 -9.20
N LYS A 156 -25.28 9.61 -9.91
CA LYS A 156 -25.93 9.51 -11.23
C LYS A 156 -24.92 9.39 -12.37
N VAL A 157 -23.75 9.97 -12.20
CA VAL A 157 -22.69 10.02 -13.22
C VAL A 157 -21.35 9.62 -12.60
N LEU A 158 -20.71 8.62 -13.20
CA LEU A 158 -19.39 8.14 -12.85
C LEU A 158 -18.46 8.30 -14.05
N ILE A 159 -17.23 8.77 -13.82
CA ILE A 159 -16.23 8.92 -14.86
C ILE A 159 -14.98 8.14 -14.46
N SER A 160 -14.64 7.10 -15.22
CA SER A 160 -13.41 6.34 -15.02
C SER A 160 -12.23 7.06 -15.65
N VAL A 161 -11.26 7.46 -14.83
CA VAL A 161 -10.09 8.24 -15.28
C VAL A 161 -8.83 7.39 -15.40
N ALA A 162 -8.93 6.08 -15.13
CA ALA A 162 -7.79 5.15 -15.10
C ALA A 162 -7.03 5.03 -16.44
N HIS A 163 -7.66 5.40 -17.57
CA HIS A 163 -7.05 5.29 -18.90
C HIS A 163 -6.67 6.66 -19.51
N VAL A 164 -6.67 7.72 -18.69
CA VAL A 164 -6.19 9.04 -19.11
C VAL A 164 -4.67 9.08 -18.87
N PRO A 165 -3.83 9.13 -19.92
CA PRO A 165 -2.38 9.00 -19.78
C PRO A 165 -1.77 10.06 -18.85
N GLU A 166 -2.23 11.30 -18.93
CA GLU A 166 -1.71 12.43 -18.15
C GLU A 166 -1.90 12.23 -16.64
N LEU A 167 -2.90 11.44 -16.22
CA LEU A 167 -3.13 11.11 -14.81
C LEU A 167 -2.36 9.88 -14.35
N ASN A 168 -1.70 9.14 -15.24
CA ASN A 168 -0.90 7.95 -14.92
C ASN A 168 0.60 8.20 -15.14
N VAL A 169 1.00 9.47 -15.15
CA VAL A 169 2.41 9.87 -15.28
C VAL A 169 3.17 9.55 -14.00
N LEU A 170 4.38 9.04 -14.13
CA LEU A 170 5.30 8.84 -13.01
C LEU A 170 6.71 9.25 -13.45
N HIS A 171 7.09 10.48 -13.16
CA HIS A 171 8.31 11.10 -13.68
C HIS A 171 9.24 11.50 -12.53
N VAL A 172 10.45 10.96 -12.57
CA VAL A 172 11.57 11.38 -11.70
C VAL A 172 12.17 12.65 -12.31
N LYS A 173 12.23 13.73 -11.52
CA LYS A 173 12.86 15.01 -11.87
C LYS A 173 14.06 15.25 -10.95
N ASP A 174 14.87 16.24 -11.29
CA ASP A 174 16.05 16.60 -10.49
C ASP A 174 15.68 17.13 -9.10
N ASP A 175 14.51 17.75 -8.95
CA ASP A 175 14.04 18.40 -7.73
C ASP A 175 12.95 17.59 -6.98
N GLY A 176 12.45 16.51 -7.56
CA GLY A 176 11.45 15.66 -6.94
C GLY A 176 10.85 14.61 -7.86
N LEU A 177 9.72 14.05 -7.44
CA LEU A 177 8.94 13.08 -8.17
C LEU A 177 7.57 13.66 -8.51
N GLU A 178 7.17 13.57 -9.77
CA GLU A 178 5.81 13.84 -10.20
C GLU A 178 5.01 12.54 -10.34
N ILE A 179 3.88 12.48 -9.64
CA ILE A 179 3.00 11.32 -9.55
C ILE A 179 1.61 11.74 -10.05
N GLY A 180 1.13 11.15 -11.13
CA GLY A 180 -0.22 11.37 -11.64
C GLY A 180 -1.29 10.87 -10.67
N ALA A 181 -2.43 11.55 -10.63
CA ALA A 181 -3.49 11.27 -9.65
C ALA A 181 -4.17 9.90 -9.79
N ALA A 182 -3.98 9.19 -10.90
CA ALA A 182 -4.52 7.86 -11.17
C ALA A 182 -3.48 6.72 -11.07
N VAL A 183 -2.21 7.05 -10.79
CA VAL A 183 -1.14 6.05 -10.56
C VAL A 183 -1.55 5.10 -9.43
N ARG A 184 -1.29 3.81 -9.61
CA ARG A 184 -1.67 2.80 -8.61
C ARG A 184 -0.72 2.84 -7.44
N LEU A 185 -1.25 2.67 -6.22
CA LEU A 185 -0.41 2.58 -5.03
C LEU A 185 0.62 1.45 -5.13
N SER A 186 0.29 0.33 -5.78
CA SER A 186 1.25 -0.77 -6.01
C SER A 186 2.43 -0.37 -6.89
N GLU A 187 2.23 0.48 -7.89
CA GLU A 187 3.29 0.99 -8.76
C GLU A 187 4.17 1.97 -7.99
N LEU A 188 3.55 2.85 -7.20
CA LEU A 188 4.28 3.75 -6.30
C LEU A 188 5.10 2.98 -5.25
N LEU A 189 4.56 1.90 -4.70
CA LEU A 189 5.24 1.06 -3.70
C LEU A 189 6.42 0.26 -4.28
N GLN A 190 6.42 -0.03 -5.59
CA GLN A 190 7.58 -0.61 -6.26
C GLN A 190 8.74 0.39 -6.34
N MET A 191 8.43 1.69 -6.44
CA MET A 191 9.43 2.75 -6.41
C MET A 191 9.84 3.15 -4.98
N PHE A 192 8.89 3.18 -4.04
CA PHE A 192 9.11 3.60 -2.65
C PHE A 192 8.61 2.57 -1.65
N ARG A 193 9.43 2.19 -0.68
CA ARG A 193 8.98 1.35 0.45
C ARG A 193 8.10 2.09 1.48
N LEU A 194 7.75 3.35 1.24
CA LEU A 194 7.14 4.24 2.22
C LEU A 194 5.76 4.71 1.74
N ASN A 195 4.81 4.79 2.67
CA ASN A 195 3.52 5.45 2.45
C ASN A 195 3.69 6.94 2.77
N PRO A 196 3.67 7.85 1.77
CA PRO A 196 3.94 9.25 2.05
C PRO A 196 2.74 9.87 2.78
N LEU A 197 2.99 10.43 3.96
CA LEU A 197 2.13 11.51 4.46
C LEU A 197 2.50 12.76 3.67
N TRP A 198 1.79 12.96 2.55
CA TRP A 198 2.02 14.05 1.57
C TRP A 198 2.21 15.42 2.22
N MET A 199 1.44 15.72 3.27
CA MET A 199 1.57 16.95 4.03
C MET A 199 2.94 17.06 4.68
N ALA A 200 3.36 16.06 5.46
CA ALA A 200 4.65 16.07 6.15
C ALA A 200 5.84 16.15 5.17
N ALA A 201 5.72 15.53 4.01
CA ALA A 201 6.76 15.54 2.97
C ALA A 201 6.79 16.82 2.11
N GLY A 202 5.97 17.84 2.41
CA GLY A 202 5.98 19.10 1.66
C GLY A 202 5.47 18.95 0.23
N ALA A 203 4.59 17.99 -0.04
CA ALA A 203 4.08 17.74 -1.38
C ALA A 203 3.25 18.92 -1.92
N LYS A 204 3.33 19.12 -3.23
CA LYS A 204 2.58 20.13 -3.98
C LYS A 204 1.56 19.41 -4.87
N PHE A 205 0.32 19.85 -4.85
CA PHE A 205 -0.74 19.31 -5.68
C PHE A 205 -0.96 20.21 -6.89
N GLN A 206 -0.90 19.63 -8.08
CA GLN A 206 -1.27 20.29 -9.32
C GLN A 206 -2.73 20.00 -9.62
N ILE A 207 -3.50 21.06 -9.80
CA ILE A 207 -4.94 21.02 -10.06
C ILE A 207 -5.17 21.63 -11.43
N ILE A 208 -5.97 20.96 -12.24
CA ILE A 208 -6.35 21.43 -13.57
C ILE A 208 -7.86 21.71 -13.61
N ASP A 209 -8.22 22.86 -14.19
CA ASP A 209 -9.61 23.24 -14.41
C ASP A 209 -10.13 22.75 -15.77
N CYS A 210 -11.43 22.91 -16.01
CA CYS A 210 -12.06 22.50 -17.27
C CYS A 210 -11.63 23.33 -18.50
N LYS A 211 -10.93 24.45 -18.31
CA LYS A 211 -10.37 25.28 -19.38
C LYS A 211 -8.90 24.93 -19.67
N GLY A 212 -8.31 24.01 -18.90
CA GLY A 212 -6.91 23.60 -19.01
C GLY A 212 -5.93 24.47 -18.22
N ASN A 213 -6.40 25.40 -17.38
CA ASN A 213 -5.52 26.16 -16.50
C ASN A 213 -5.05 25.28 -15.36
N ILE A 214 -3.76 25.36 -15.03
CA ILE A 214 -3.15 24.61 -13.93
C ILE A 214 -2.82 25.56 -12.80
N ARG A 215 -3.21 25.20 -11.59
CA ARG A 215 -2.76 25.85 -10.36
C ARG A 215 -2.10 24.84 -9.43
N THR A 216 -1.17 25.34 -8.61
CA THR A 216 -0.44 24.53 -7.64
C THR A 216 -0.81 24.97 -6.23
N ILE A 217 -1.06 24.01 -5.35
CA ILE A 217 -1.33 24.24 -3.94
C ILE A 217 -0.49 23.30 -3.07
N MET A 218 -0.04 23.77 -1.91
CA MET A 218 0.64 22.93 -0.92
C MET A 218 -0.35 21.93 -0.32
N ALA A 219 0.09 20.69 -0.10
CA ALA A 219 -0.76 19.64 0.48
C ALA A 219 -1.35 20.03 1.84
N GLU A 220 -0.61 20.81 2.66
CA GLU A 220 -1.10 21.33 3.95
C GLU A 220 -2.31 22.26 3.82
N ASN A 221 -2.44 22.99 2.70
CA ASN A 221 -3.50 23.97 2.48
C ASN A 221 -4.68 23.39 1.68
N PHE A 222 -4.55 22.15 1.19
CA PHE A 222 -5.54 21.51 0.34
C PHE A 222 -6.73 20.94 1.13
N PHE A 223 -6.53 20.50 2.37
CA PHE A 223 -7.57 19.87 3.18
C PHE A 223 -8.30 20.92 4.03
N LEU A 224 -9.48 21.33 3.60
CA LEU A 224 -10.25 22.42 4.23
C LEU A 224 -11.16 21.96 5.37
N GLY A 225 -11.47 20.66 5.45
CA GLY A 225 -12.40 20.13 6.45
C GLY A 225 -12.73 18.66 6.26
N TYR A 226 -13.68 18.16 7.05
CA TYR A 226 -14.13 16.77 6.94
C TYR A 226 -14.66 16.47 5.53
N ARG A 227 -13.94 15.60 4.78
CA ARG A 227 -14.25 15.26 3.38
C ARG A 227 -14.38 16.47 2.44
N LYS A 228 -13.77 17.61 2.81
CA LYS A 228 -13.79 18.85 2.03
C LYS A 228 -12.36 19.23 1.67
N VAL A 229 -12.14 19.46 0.38
CA VAL A 229 -10.83 19.82 -0.19
C VAL A 229 -10.95 21.12 -0.98
N ASP A 230 -9.82 21.76 -1.24
CA ASP A 230 -9.73 22.95 -2.08
C ASP A 230 -9.79 22.59 -3.57
N LEU A 231 -10.94 22.08 -4.00
CA LEU A 231 -11.29 21.86 -5.40
C LEU A 231 -12.64 22.49 -5.70
N THR A 232 -12.71 23.28 -6.77
CA THR A 232 -13.98 23.72 -7.34
C THR A 232 -14.63 22.58 -8.14
N SER A 233 -15.91 22.71 -8.47
CA SER A 233 -16.67 21.65 -9.13
C SER A 233 -16.19 21.30 -10.54
N GLY A 234 -15.46 22.21 -11.19
CA GLY A 234 -14.85 22.02 -12.52
C GLY A 234 -13.39 21.57 -12.49
N GLU A 235 -12.80 21.45 -11.30
CA GLU A 235 -11.39 21.10 -11.12
C GLU A 235 -11.20 19.61 -10.81
N ILE A 236 -10.02 19.11 -11.18
CA ILE A 236 -9.56 17.77 -10.84
C ILE A 236 -8.09 17.83 -10.38
N LEU A 237 -7.69 16.90 -9.52
CA LEU A 237 -6.29 16.68 -9.21
C LEU A 237 -5.61 16.05 -10.43
N LEU A 238 -4.57 16.72 -10.96
CA LEU A 238 -3.79 16.26 -12.10
C LEU A 238 -2.64 15.37 -11.62
N SER A 239 -1.78 15.93 -10.77
CA SER A 239 -0.59 15.25 -10.24
C SER A 239 -0.23 15.76 -8.85
N VAL A 240 0.58 14.98 -8.17
CA VAL A 240 1.23 15.28 -6.89
C VAL A 240 2.73 15.34 -7.15
N PHE A 241 3.34 16.46 -6.82
CA PHE A 241 4.78 16.64 -6.85
C PHE A 241 5.34 16.47 -5.43
N LEU A 242 6.26 15.52 -5.27
CA LEU A 242 6.94 15.21 -4.02
C LEU A 242 8.40 15.64 -4.13
N PRO A 243 8.87 16.66 -3.38
CA PRO A 243 10.25 17.11 -3.47
C PRO A 243 11.22 16.08 -2.88
N TRP A 244 12.46 16.09 -3.36
CA TRP A 244 13.54 15.35 -2.68
C TRP A 244 13.89 16.01 -1.36
N THR A 245 14.24 15.20 -0.37
CA THR A 245 14.77 15.69 0.90
C THR A 245 16.12 16.35 0.68
N ARG A 246 16.31 17.52 1.28
CA ARG A 246 17.59 18.22 1.29
C ARG A 246 18.56 17.58 2.30
N PRO A 247 19.87 17.86 2.23
CA PRO A 247 20.78 17.58 3.34
C PRO A 247 20.23 18.17 4.64
N PHE A 248 20.37 17.44 5.76
CA PHE A 248 19.81 17.80 7.07
C PHE A 248 18.28 17.90 7.15
N GLU A 249 17.57 17.39 6.15
CA GLU A 249 16.12 17.26 6.17
C GLU A 249 15.72 15.80 6.40
N TYR A 250 14.92 15.57 7.44
CA TYR A 250 14.51 14.24 7.85
C TYR A 250 12.99 14.15 7.86
N VAL A 251 12.46 13.07 7.30
CA VAL A 251 11.02 12.76 7.30
C VAL A 251 10.82 11.40 7.93
N LYS A 252 9.85 11.28 8.83
CA LYS A 252 9.48 10.03 9.47
C LYS A 252 7.98 9.90 9.62
N GLU A 253 7.48 8.72 9.28
CA GLU A 253 6.08 8.33 9.42
C GLU A 253 5.88 7.31 10.55
N PHE A 254 4.71 7.39 11.18
CA PHE A 254 4.26 6.50 12.23
C PHE A 254 2.83 6.08 11.98
N LYS A 255 2.51 4.81 12.25
CA LYS A 255 1.15 4.27 12.18
C LYS A 255 0.94 3.31 13.33
N GLN A 256 -0.13 3.54 14.09
CA GLN A 256 -0.66 2.60 15.06
C GLN A 256 -2.05 2.13 14.61
N ALA A 257 -2.27 0.82 14.63
CA ALA A 257 -3.55 0.19 14.31
C ALA A 257 -3.77 -1.04 15.20
N HIS A 258 -4.94 -1.68 15.13
CA HIS A 258 -5.20 -2.93 15.88
C HIS A 258 -4.44 -4.10 15.28
N ARG A 259 -4.23 -4.08 13.96
CA ARG A 259 -3.40 -5.05 13.22
C ARG A 259 -2.30 -4.31 12.47
N ARG A 260 -1.15 -4.96 12.32
CA ARG A 260 0.01 -4.40 11.62
C ARG A 260 -0.32 -4.13 10.14
N ASP A 261 -0.95 -5.10 9.49
CA ASP A 261 -1.28 -5.09 8.07
C ASP A 261 -2.78 -4.94 7.84
N ASP A 262 -3.14 -4.34 6.69
CA ASP A 262 -4.51 -4.19 6.19
C ASP A 262 -5.54 -3.69 7.23
N ASP A 263 -5.14 -2.61 7.93
CA ASP A 263 -5.95 -2.02 8.98
C ASP A 263 -5.92 -0.50 8.93
N ILE A 264 -7.05 0.10 9.30
CA ILE A 264 -7.20 1.55 9.41
C ILE A 264 -6.40 2.02 10.63
N ALA A 265 -5.61 3.09 10.46
CA ALA A 265 -4.85 3.66 11.57
C ALA A 265 -5.80 4.17 12.67
N ILE A 266 -5.52 3.81 13.91
CA ILE A 266 -6.12 4.44 15.10
C ILE A 266 -5.57 5.87 15.17
N VAL A 267 -4.25 6.00 15.13
CA VAL A 267 -3.52 7.26 14.97
C VAL A 267 -2.36 7.01 14.01
N ASN A 268 -2.10 7.98 13.15
CA ASN A 268 -0.88 8.06 12.37
C ASN A 268 -0.26 9.45 12.49
N ALA A 269 1.04 9.53 12.25
CA ALA A 269 1.77 10.79 12.28
C ALA A 269 2.80 10.85 11.16
N GLY A 270 3.00 12.03 10.60
CA GLY A 270 4.07 12.36 9.67
C GLY A 270 4.83 13.54 10.23
N MET A 271 6.12 13.39 10.41
CA MET A 271 6.99 14.39 11.00
C MET A 271 8.13 14.69 10.04
N ARG A 272 8.37 15.98 9.78
CA ARG A 272 9.52 16.47 9.05
C ARG A 272 10.24 17.51 9.89
N VAL A 273 11.56 17.46 9.87
CA VAL A 273 12.43 18.50 10.44
C VAL A 273 13.54 18.81 9.45
N PHE A 274 13.87 20.09 9.34
CA PHE A 274 15.04 20.58 8.63
C PHE A 274 15.95 21.27 9.65
N LEU A 275 17.17 20.76 9.74
CA LEU A 275 18.18 21.20 10.70
C LEU A 275 19.23 22.06 10.01
N GLU A 276 19.75 23.05 10.73
CA GLU A 276 20.89 23.85 10.32
C GLU A 276 21.98 23.75 11.39
N GLU A 277 23.22 23.61 10.95
CA GLU A 277 24.39 23.67 11.83
C GLU A 277 24.65 25.13 12.23
N LYS A 278 24.66 25.41 13.53
CA LYS A 278 25.09 26.70 14.10
C LYS A 278 26.20 26.45 15.10
N GLY A 279 27.44 26.47 14.61
CA GLY A 279 28.60 26.11 15.43
C GLY A 279 28.67 24.61 15.63
N GLU A 280 28.64 24.15 16.89
CA GLU A 280 28.58 22.73 17.24
C GLU A 280 27.15 22.20 17.42
N ASP A 281 26.16 23.10 17.44
CA ASP A 281 24.76 22.76 17.70
C ASP A 281 23.96 22.59 16.40
N LEU A 282 22.98 21.68 16.45
CA LEU A 282 21.95 21.55 15.42
C LEU A 282 20.71 22.33 15.85
N VAL A 283 20.28 23.27 15.01
CA VAL A 283 19.11 24.11 15.28
C VAL A 283 18.00 23.77 14.29
N VAL A 284 16.75 23.73 14.76
CA VAL A 284 15.61 23.51 13.89
C VAL A 284 15.34 24.77 13.07
N SER A 285 15.57 24.70 11.77
CA SER A 285 15.27 25.80 10.83
C SER A 285 13.80 25.75 10.38
N ASP A 286 13.28 24.53 10.17
CA ASP A 286 11.89 24.34 9.74
C ASP A 286 11.36 22.99 10.23
N SER A 287 10.06 22.91 10.53
CA SER A 287 9.43 21.69 11.02
C SER A 287 7.97 21.57 10.60
N LEU A 288 7.53 20.34 10.37
CA LEU A 288 6.14 20.02 10.08
C LEU A 288 5.73 18.72 10.75
N ILE A 289 4.76 18.83 11.65
CA ILE A 289 4.23 17.70 12.43
C ILE A 289 2.75 17.59 12.10
N VAL A 290 2.34 16.43 11.58
CA VAL A 290 0.98 16.16 11.12
C VAL A 290 0.47 14.88 11.76
N TYR A 291 -0.75 14.91 12.27
CA TYR A 291 -1.44 13.75 12.83
C TYR A 291 -2.72 13.44 12.07
N GLY A 292 -3.07 12.16 11.97
CA GLY A 292 -4.40 11.69 11.57
C GLY A 292 -4.97 10.72 12.59
N GLY A 293 -6.30 10.55 12.57
CA GLY A 293 -7.03 9.72 13.54
C GLY A 293 -7.35 10.43 14.87
N VAL A 294 -6.73 11.58 15.15
CA VAL A 294 -6.99 12.41 16.34
C VAL A 294 -8.11 13.44 16.15
N ALA A 295 -8.56 13.63 14.91
CA ALA A 295 -9.61 14.56 14.52
C ALA A 295 -10.30 14.07 13.24
N PRO A 296 -11.45 14.67 12.84
CA PRO A 296 -12.13 14.29 11.60
C PRO A 296 -11.29 14.50 10.33
N LEU A 297 -10.31 15.40 10.37
CA LEU A 297 -9.31 15.59 9.31
C LEU A 297 -7.90 15.43 9.87
N SER A 298 -6.92 15.26 8.98
CA SER A 298 -5.51 15.33 9.38
C SER A 298 -5.16 16.75 9.84
N LEU A 299 -4.53 16.88 11.00
CA LEU A 299 -4.19 18.18 11.59
C LEU A 299 -2.69 18.39 11.61
N SER A 300 -2.27 19.58 11.23
CA SER A 300 -0.92 20.08 11.51
C SER A 300 -0.86 20.64 12.93
N ALA A 301 0.16 20.26 13.70
CA ALA A 301 0.41 20.79 15.03
C ALA A 301 1.07 22.18 14.95
N VAL A 302 0.31 23.17 14.47
CA VAL A 302 0.81 24.52 14.12
C VAL A 302 1.54 25.21 15.28
N LYS A 303 0.95 25.20 16.49
CA LYS A 303 1.58 25.81 17.66
C LYS A 303 2.88 25.11 18.07
N THR A 304 2.92 23.79 17.93
CA THR A 304 4.12 22.99 18.24
C THR A 304 5.22 23.25 17.23
N LYS A 305 4.91 23.27 15.92
CA LYS A 305 5.94 23.57 14.91
C LYS A 305 6.54 24.97 15.12
N GLU A 306 5.73 25.97 15.45
CA GLU A 306 6.18 27.33 15.69
C GLU A 306 7.07 27.43 16.92
N PHE A 307 6.77 26.67 17.97
CA PHE A 307 7.60 26.60 19.19
C PHE A 307 8.96 25.92 18.96
N VAL A 308 8.99 24.89 18.11
CA VAL A 308 10.20 24.08 17.87
C VAL A 308 11.18 24.80 16.95
N ILE A 309 10.69 25.61 16.00
CA ILE A 309 11.54 26.39 15.10
C ILE A 309 12.42 27.36 15.90
N GLY A 310 13.72 27.36 15.57
CA GLY A 310 14.75 28.18 16.22
C GLY A 310 15.37 27.57 17.48
N LYS A 311 14.92 26.40 17.93
CA LYS A 311 15.46 25.70 19.10
C LYS A 311 16.56 24.71 18.75
N ASN A 312 17.42 24.42 19.72
CA ASN A 312 18.44 23.37 19.62
C ASN A 312 17.78 21.99 19.63
N TRP A 313 18.31 21.07 18.81
CA TRP A 313 17.82 19.71 18.70
C TRP A 313 18.43 18.81 19.79
N ASP A 314 17.91 18.93 21.01
CA ASP A 314 18.40 18.24 22.20
C ASP A 314 17.27 17.58 23.04
N GLN A 315 17.66 17.00 24.18
CA GLN A 315 16.72 16.36 25.10
C GLN A 315 15.79 17.37 25.80
N GLU A 316 16.21 18.63 25.95
CA GLU A 316 15.40 19.68 26.56
C GLU A 316 14.25 20.09 25.63
N LEU A 317 14.50 20.18 24.32
CA LEU A 317 13.47 20.39 23.31
C LEU A 317 12.39 19.29 23.31
N LEU A 318 12.79 18.05 23.61
CA LEU A 318 11.87 16.91 23.66
C LEU A 318 10.93 16.94 24.87
N GLN A 319 11.33 17.54 25.98
CA GLN A 319 10.52 17.66 27.20
C GLN A 319 9.43 18.74 27.08
#